data_AF-A0A0D6DZZ4-F1
#
_entry.id   AF-A0A0D6DZZ4-F1
#
_cell.length_a   1.000
_cell.length_b   1.000
_cell.length_c   1.000
_cell.angle_alpha   90.00
_cell.angle_beta   90.00
_cell.angle_gamma   90.00
#
_symmetry.space_group_name_H-M   'P 1'
#
loop_
_entity.id
_entity.type
_entity.pdbx_description
1 polymer ?
#
loop_
_entity_poly.entity_id
_entity_poly.type
_entity_poly.pdbx_seq_one_letter_code
_entity_poly.pdbx_strand_id
1 'polypeptide(L)'
;MATKLLDFWLYLYLGCIYFVPLVVIMRSKDTDGRFLLRKMLFPLEYLIQLKLEQATNYSRSATRLGHIFIWFLSIFGLLIATLPLYIFNEPYENHTTMLMLIAYYLMLAPISFWFQPRADRGTKNR
;
A
#
# COMPACT_ATOMS: atom_id res chain seq x y z
N MET A 1 4.93 27.98 -10.12
CA MET A 1 3.84 27.90 -9.13
C MET A 1 3.13 26.54 -9.23
N ALA A 2 2.83 26.08 -10.46
CA ALA A 2 2.30 24.74 -10.74
C ALA A 2 3.20 23.60 -10.20
N THR A 3 4.52 23.64 -10.45
CA THR A 3 5.50 22.67 -9.89
C THR A 3 5.36 22.44 -8.39
N LYS A 4 5.40 23.50 -7.58
CA LYS A 4 5.27 23.40 -6.11
C LYS A 4 3.93 22.81 -5.65
N LEU A 5 2.86 23.09 -6.41
CA LEU A 5 1.53 22.56 -6.11
C LEU A 5 1.43 21.07 -6.46
N LEU A 6 2.08 20.64 -7.54
CA LEU A 6 2.15 19.24 -7.97
C LEU A 6 3.06 18.42 -7.06
N ASP A 7 4.18 18.99 -6.61
CA ASP A 7 4.99 18.38 -5.55
C ASP A 7 4.16 18.17 -4.29
N PHE A 8 3.45 19.21 -3.84
CA PHE A 8 2.56 19.09 -2.69
C PHE A 8 1.51 17.99 -2.88
N TRP A 9 0.92 17.88 -4.07
CA TRP A 9 0.00 16.79 -4.40
C TRP A 9 0.65 15.41 -4.28
N LEU A 10 1.84 15.21 -4.84
CA LEU A 10 2.56 13.94 -4.77
C LEU A 10 2.95 13.58 -3.33
N TYR A 11 3.40 14.57 -2.54
CA TYR A 11 3.67 14.39 -1.11
C TYR A 11 2.42 14.02 -0.33
N LEU A 12 1.29 14.70 -0.60
CA LEU A 12 0.00 14.39 0.02
C LEU A 12 -0.43 12.96 -0.35
N TYR A 13 -0.29 12.59 -1.62
CA TYR A 13 -0.64 11.27 -2.13
C TYR A 13 0.19 10.16 -1.45
N LEU A 14 1.51 10.35 -1.37
CA LEU A 14 2.41 9.44 -0.65
C LEU A 14 2.05 9.37 0.84
N GLY A 15 1.73 10.52 1.45
CA GLY A 15 1.26 10.61 2.83
C GLY A 15 -0.01 9.81 3.08
N CYS A 16 -1.00 9.92 2.20
CA CYS A 16 -2.25 9.16 2.28
C CYS A 16 -2.02 7.66 2.14
N ILE A 17 -1.09 7.24 1.29
CA ILE A 17 -0.82 5.83 1.02
C ILE A 17 0.07 5.19 2.09
N TYR A 18 0.91 5.97 2.78
CA TYR A 18 1.85 5.46 3.77
C TYR A 18 1.45 5.84 5.21
N PHE A 19 1.38 7.13 5.52
CA PHE A 19 1.19 7.61 6.89
C PHE A 19 -0.21 7.31 7.45
N VAL A 20 -1.27 7.52 6.66
CA VAL A 20 -2.64 7.24 7.10
C VAL A 20 -2.81 5.77 7.54
N PRO A 21 -2.47 4.78 6.71
CA PRO A 21 -2.58 3.38 7.13
C PRO A 21 -1.62 3.02 8.27
N LEU A 22 -0.44 3.64 8.35
CA LEU A 22 0.47 3.46 9.48
C LEU A 22 -0.14 3.92 10.81
N VAL A 23 -0.78 5.10 10.83
CA VAL A 23 -1.48 5.61 12.02
C VAL A 23 -2.64 4.70 12.42
N VAL A 24 -3.38 4.16 11.44
CA VAL A 24 -4.45 3.18 11.70
C VAL A 24 -3.91 1.92 12.37
N ILE A 25 -2.78 1.39 11.88
CA ILE A 25 -2.13 0.21 12.49
C ILE A 25 -1.64 0.53 13.90
N MET A 26 -0.99 1.68 14.12
CA MET A 26 -0.48 2.09 15.44
C MET A 26 -1.60 2.29 16.47
N ARG A 27 -2.79 2.71 16.03
CA ARG A 27 -3.97 2.86 16.90
C ARG A 27 -4.73 1.54 17.13
N SER A 28 -4.43 0.49 16.36
CA SER A 28 -5.07 -0.81 16.56
C SER A 28 -4.54 -1.47 17.83
N LYS A 29 -5.44 -2.00 18.67
CA LYS A 29 -5.09 -2.63 19.96
C LYS A 29 -4.43 -4.00 19.81
N ASP A 30 -4.49 -4.62 18.62
CA ASP A 30 -3.82 -5.87 18.31
C ASP A 30 -2.31 -5.65 18.12
N THR A 31 -1.61 -5.65 19.25
CA THR A 31 -0.14 -5.62 19.37
C THR A 31 0.47 -6.98 19.01
N ASP A 32 0.01 -7.58 17.91
CA ASP A 32 0.69 -8.75 17.38
C ASP A 32 2.01 -8.29 16.76
N GLY A 33 3.12 -8.51 17.46
CA GLY A 33 4.48 -8.13 17.04
C GLY A 33 4.98 -8.90 15.80
N ARG A 34 4.22 -9.89 15.34
CA ARG A 34 4.52 -10.63 14.11
C ARG A 34 4.42 -9.71 12.90
N PHE A 35 5.41 -9.81 12.01
CA PHE A 35 5.50 -9.04 10.76
C PHE A 35 5.63 -7.51 10.93
N LEU A 36 6.24 -7.05 12.03
CA LEU A 36 6.47 -5.62 12.33
C LEU A 36 7.16 -4.87 11.17
N LEU A 37 8.14 -5.52 10.54
CA LEU A 37 8.86 -4.98 9.38
C LEU A 37 7.92 -4.75 8.17
N ARG A 38 6.92 -5.61 7.95
CA ARG A 38 5.90 -5.39 6.89
C ARG A 38 4.92 -4.29 7.27
N LYS A 39 4.51 -4.22 8.53
CA LYS A 39 3.64 -3.14 9.04
C LYS A 39 4.30 -1.77 8.86
N MET A 40 5.62 -1.69 9.04
CA MET A 40 6.39 -0.45 8.87
C MET A 40 6.72 -0.14 7.41
N LEU A 41 7.11 -1.13 6.60
CA LEU A 41 7.47 -0.88 5.20
C LEU A 41 6.24 -0.66 4.30
N PHE A 42 5.17 -1.42 4.51
CA PHE A 42 3.99 -1.45 3.65
C PHE A 42 2.68 -1.48 4.46
N PRO A 43 2.38 -0.40 5.22
CA PRO A 43 1.21 -0.35 6.09
C PRO A 43 -0.12 -0.52 5.34
N LEU A 44 -0.25 0.04 4.13
CA LEU A 44 -1.48 -0.05 3.34
C LEU A 44 -1.78 -1.48 2.92
N GLU A 45 -0.80 -2.16 2.33
CA GLU A 45 -0.96 -3.55 1.91
C GLU A 45 -1.26 -4.48 3.08
N TYR A 46 -0.67 -4.23 4.26
CA TYR A 46 -1.00 -4.98 5.46
C TYR A 46 -2.47 -4.82 5.87
N LEU A 47 -3.02 -3.60 5.82
CA LEU A 47 -4.44 -3.39 6.11
C LEU A 47 -5.33 -4.06 5.08
N ILE A 48 -4.97 -3.96 3.80
CA ILE A 48 -5.73 -4.62 2.73
C ILE A 48 -5.70 -6.13 2.94
N GLN A 49 -4.55 -6.71 3.29
CA GLN A 49 -4.44 -8.13 3.62
C GLN A 49 -5.39 -8.49 4.76
N LEU A 50 -5.40 -7.73 5.85
CA LEU A 50 -6.25 -8.00 7.01
C LEU A 50 -7.74 -7.97 6.62
N LYS A 51 -8.15 -7.05 5.73
CA LYS A 51 -9.51 -7.00 5.19
C LYS A 51 -9.82 -8.14 4.22
N LEU A 52 -8.87 -8.54 3.37
CA LEU A 52 -9.02 -9.68 2.47
C LEU A 52 -9.14 -10.99 3.25
N GLU A 53 -8.34 -11.19 4.28
CA GLU A 53 -8.42 -12.38 5.15
C GLU A 53 -9.78 -12.47 5.85
N GLN A 54 -10.30 -11.34 6.35
CA GLN A 54 -11.65 -11.26 6.91
C GLN A 54 -12.73 -11.57 5.86
N ALA A 55 -12.63 -11.01 4.65
CA ALA A 55 -13.62 -11.20 3.59
C ALA A 55 -13.61 -12.62 3.00
N THR A 56 -12.44 -13.26 2.95
CA THR A 56 -12.24 -14.58 2.33
C THR A 56 -12.24 -15.73 3.32
N ASN A 57 -12.66 -15.49 4.56
CA ASN A 57 -12.70 -16.49 5.63
C ASN A 57 -11.34 -17.19 5.86
N TYR A 58 -10.24 -16.44 5.74
CA TYR A 58 -8.86 -16.91 5.87
C TYR A 58 -8.45 -17.98 4.83
N SER A 59 -9.09 -18.01 3.66
CA SER A 59 -8.67 -18.89 2.56
C SER A 59 -7.37 -18.39 1.93
N ARG A 60 -6.33 -19.25 1.94
CA ARG A 60 -5.00 -18.91 1.42
C ARG A 60 -4.99 -18.62 -0.08
N SER A 61 -5.78 -19.37 -0.85
CA SER A 61 -5.84 -19.19 -2.29
C SER A 61 -6.56 -17.88 -2.65
N ALA A 62 -7.65 -17.58 -1.93
CA ALA A 62 -8.44 -16.38 -2.18
C ALA A 62 -7.71 -15.09 -1.77
N THR A 63 -6.99 -15.10 -0.64
CA THR A 63 -6.14 -13.97 -0.21
C THR A 63 -5.02 -13.67 -1.20
N ARG A 64 -4.33 -14.71 -1.70
CA ARG A 64 -3.31 -14.57 -2.76
C ARG A 64 -3.89 -13.98 -4.04
N LEU A 65 -5.04 -14.47 -4.47
CA LEU A 65 -5.73 -13.99 -5.67
C LEU A 65 -6.16 -12.53 -5.49
N GLY A 66 -6.58 -12.16 -4.28
CA GLY A 66 -6.82 -10.77 -3.88
C GLY A 66 -5.58 -9.89 -4.03
N HIS A 67 -4.41 -10.31 -3.54
CA HIS A 67 -3.16 -9.54 -3.71
C HIS A 67 -2.71 -9.43 -5.17
N ILE A 68 -2.92 -10.46 -6.00
CA ILE A 68 -2.68 -10.37 -7.45
C ILE A 68 -3.61 -9.32 -8.06
N PHE A 69 -4.89 -9.30 -7.68
CA PHE A 69 -5.84 -8.30 -8.16
C PHE A 69 -5.47 -6.88 -7.70
N ILE A 70 -5.00 -6.72 -6.45
CA ILE A 70 -4.53 -5.43 -5.92
C ILE A 70 -3.29 -4.93 -6.65
N TRP A 71 -2.39 -5.84 -7.06
CA TRP A 71 -1.25 -5.47 -7.89
C TRP A 71 -1.70 -4.89 -9.25
N PHE A 72 -2.74 -5.44 -9.89
CA PHE A 72 -3.33 -4.80 -11.07
C PHE A 72 -3.98 -3.45 -10.72
N LEU A 73 -4.63 -3.34 -9.56
CA LEU A 73 -5.25 -2.11 -9.10
C LEU A 73 -4.22 -1.01 -8.81
N SER A 74 -3.01 -1.37 -8.39
CA SER A 74 -1.95 -0.42 -8.04
C SER A 74 -1.41 0.34 -9.25
N ILE A 75 -1.55 -0.21 -10.47
CA ILE A 75 -1.31 0.50 -11.74
C ILE A 75 -2.27 1.70 -11.87
N PHE A 76 -3.55 1.52 -11.50
CA PHE A 76 -4.51 2.63 -11.50
C PHE A 76 -4.18 3.66 -10.42
N GLY A 77 -3.65 3.23 -9.27
CA GLY A 77 -3.11 4.14 -8.26
C GLY A 77 -2.01 5.04 -8.83
N LEU A 78 -1.06 4.44 -9.55
CA LEU A 78 0.01 5.19 -10.21
C LEU A 78 -0.55 6.22 -11.21
N LEU A 79 -1.56 5.81 -11.99
CA LEU A 79 -2.22 6.68 -12.97
C LEU A 79 -2.87 7.90 -12.29
N ILE A 80 -3.50 7.72 -11.14
CA ILE A 80 -4.07 8.81 -10.33
C ILE A 80 -2.97 9.76 -9.84
N ALA A 81 -1.82 9.24 -9.42
CA ALA A 81 -0.70 10.08 -8.99
C ALA A 81 -0.15 10.94 -10.13
N THR A 82 -0.09 10.38 -11.35
CA THR A 82 0.43 11.07 -12.54
C THR A 82 -0.58 11.96 -13.26
N LEU A 83 -1.87 11.82 -12.96
CA LEU A 83 -2.97 12.51 -13.66
C LEU A 83 -2.83 14.04 -13.63
N PRO A 84 -2.53 14.68 -12.48
CA PRO A 84 -2.32 16.12 -12.44
C PRO A 84 -1.09 16.56 -13.24
N LEU A 85 0.01 15.80 -13.21
CA LEU A 85 1.20 16.11 -13.99
C LEU A 85 0.90 16.16 -15.49
N TYR A 86 0.10 15.21 -15.98
CA TYR A 86 -0.37 15.17 -17.35
C TYR A 86 -1.28 16.37 -17.70
N ILE A 87 -2.26 16.70 -16.84
CA ILE A 87 -3.19 17.81 -17.07
C ILE A 87 -2.45 19.16 -17.13
N PHE A 88 -1.44 19.36 -16.28
CA PHE A 88 -0.67 20.59 -16.22
C PHE A 88 0.54 20.61 -17.18
N ASN A 89 0.71 19.59 -18.04
CA ASN A 89 1.84 19.43 -18.97
C ASN A 89 3.22 19.60 -18.30
N GLU A 90 3.35 19.16 -17.05
CA GLU A 90 4.62 19.24 -16.33
C GLU A 90 5.48 18.01 -16.65
N PRO A 91 6.77 18.19 -17.00
CA PRO A 91 7.64 17.08 -17.33
C PRO A 91 7.87 16.22 -16.09
N TYR A 92 7.66 14.91 -16.24
CA TYR A 92 7.85 13.92 -15.17
C TYR A 92 9.25 13.95 -14.56
N GLU A 93 10.26 14.37 -15.33
CA GLU A 93 11.65 14.47 -14.90
C GLU A 93 11.80 15.31 -13.62
N ASN A 94 11.04 16.39 -13.51
CA ASN A 94 11.05 17.30 -12.35
C ASN A 94 10.59 16.61 -11.05
N HIS A 95 9.85 15.51 -11.16
CA HIS A 95 9.22 14.82 -10.03
C HIS A 95 9.66 13.34 -9.93
N THR A 96 10.74 12.98 -10.63
CA THR A 96 11.20 11.58 -10.79
C THR A 96 11.36 10.86 -9.46
N THR A 97 11.96 11.50 -8.45
CA THR A 97 12.19 10.89 -7.14
C THR A 97 10.88 10.50 -6.46
N MET A 98 9.87 11.37 -6.49
CA MET A 98 8.56 11.10 -5.88
C MET A 98 7.81 10.02 -6.64
N LEU A 99 7.81 10.08 -7.97
CA LEU A 99 7.17 9.08 -8.81
C LEU A 99 7.81 7.71 -8.63
N MET A 100 9.14 7.63 -8.50
CA MET A 100 9.85 6.39 -8.20
C MET A 100 9.48 5.84 -6.83
N LEU A 101 9.34 6.67 -5.80
CA LEU A 101 8.91 6.23 -4.47
C LEU A 101 7.47 5.71 -4.47
N ILE A 102 6.56 6.42 -5.15
CA ILE A 102 5.16 6.00 -5.30
C ILE A 102 5.08 4.70 -6.10
N ALA A 103 5.82 4.58 -7.20
CA ALA A 103 5.90 3.36 -8.00
C ALA A 103 6.48 2.19 -7.21
N TYR A 104 7.58 2.41 -6.48
CA TYR A 104 8.18 1.40 -5.61
C TYR A 104 7.14 0.90 -4.61
N TYR A 105 6.46 1.81 -3.92
CA TYR A 105 5.47 1.44 -2.92
C TYR A 105 4.29 0.68 -3.54
N LEU A 106 3.69 1.18 -4.63
CA LEU A 106 2.51 0.55 -5.23
C LEU A 106 2.81 -0.78 -5.94
N MET A 107 4.02 -0.97 -6.47
CA MET A 107 4.36 -2.15 -7.26
C MET A 107 5.06 -3.24 -6.43
N LEU A 108 6.00 -2.88 -5.56
CA LEU A 108 6.75 -3.87 -4.77
C LEU A 108 6.00 -4.30 -3.51
N ALA A 109 5.12 -3.45 -2.97
CA ALA A 109 4.37 -3.82 -1.80
C ALA A 109 3.51 -5.06 -2.05
N PRO A 110 2.63 -5.13 -3.07
CA PRO A 110 1.79 -6.33 -3.30
C PRO A 110 2.60 -7.61 -3.55
N ILE A 111 3.75 -7.49 -4.23
CA ILE A 111 4.67 -8.61 -4.50
C ILE A 111 5.23 -9.21 -3.20
N SER A 112 5.56 -8.35 -2.23
CA SER A 112 6.06 -8.80 -0.92
C SER A 112 5.05 -9.63 -0.12
N PHE A 113 3.75 -9.48 -0.43
CA PHE A 113 2.65 -10.22 0.20
C PHE A 113 2.29 -11.53 -0.53
N TRP A 114 2.75 -11.77 -1.76
CA TRP A 114 2.53 -13.04 -2.46
C TRP A 114 3.11 -14.27 -1.75
N PHE A 115 4.24 -14.08 -1.06
CA PHE A 115 4.98 -15.17 -0.41
C PHE A 115 4.67 -15.34 1.08
N GLN A 116 3.55 -14.81 1.58
CA GLN A 116 3.29 -14.82 3.02
C GLN A 116 3.11 -16.25 3.59
N PRO A 117 3.86 -16.60 4.66
CA PRO A 117 3.58 -17.78 5.47
C PRO A 117 2.29 -17.57 6.28
N ARG A 118 1.64 -18.69 6.66
CA ARG A 118 0.39 -18.68 7.44
C ARG A 118 0.53 -17.75 8.64
N ALA A 119 -0.40 -16.81 8.82
CA ALA A 119 -0.73 -16.35 10.16
C ALA A 119 -1.37 -17.57 10.83
N ASP A 120 -0.56 -18.39 11.49
CA ASP A 120 -1.02 -19.63 12.08
C ASP A 120 -2.14 -19.32 13.09
N ARG A 121 -3.22 -20.10 13.02
CA ARG A 121 -4.38 -19.99 13.92
C ARG A 121 -4.00 -20.53 15.31
N GLY A 122 -3.03 -19.91 15.96
CA GLY A 122 -2.49 -20.36 17.25
C GLY A 122 -3.13 -19.70 18.48
N THR A 123 -3.99 -18.69 18.33
CA THR A 123 -4.48 -17.91 19.49
C THR A 123 -5.99 -17.63 19.45
N LYS A 124 -6.79 -18.51 18.85
CA LYS A 124 -8.26 -18.48 19.01
C LYS A 124 -8.83 -19.68 19.75
N ASN A 125 -7.97 -20.44 20.44
CA ASN A 125 -8.34 -21.43 21.43
C ASN A 125 -7.49 -21.22 22.71
N ARG A 126 -7.79 -20.16 23.47
CA ARG A 126 -7.70 -20.15 24.93
C ARG A 126 -8.39 -18.91 25.48
#